data_AF-A0A928QP91-F1
#
_entry.id   AF-A0A928QP91-F1
#
_cell.length_a   1.000
_cell.length_b   1.000
_cell.length_c   1.000
_cell.angle_alpha   90.00
_cell.angle_beta   90.00
_cell.angle_gamma   90.00
#
_symmetry.space_group_name_H-M   'P 1'
#
loop_
_entity.id
_entity.type
_entity.pdbx_description
1 polymer ?
#
loop_
_entity_poly.entity_id
_entity_poly.type
_entity_poly.pdbx_seq_one_letter_code
_entity_poly.pdbx_strand_id
1 'polypeptide(L)'
;MENLHKLCDGIVVFDTETSGLSFEHDEIIEFSAVRLEWIGGKLETVAEVDEFVRMTNDRRLPPKIVELTGITDEMLLTQGVGKQQICELLAQLFKPKTLLCAYNAQFDLLFLYHLLQKHGDARLLKDQPKLDLLTVYKDRRAYPHKLCNAIEQYGLQDKVCNSHRAIDDVRATVEVMKAMCAECSDLACYIDLFGYNKKYGVSGKRISSVRYVPQGFENTVKLYEKAAEQPSYL
;
A
#
# COMPACT_ATOMS: atom_id res chain seq x y z
N MET A 1 1.34 -17.61 -8.57
CA MET A 1 1.00 -17.47 -7.12
C MET A 1 1.67 -18.50 -6.21
N GLU A 2 2.15 -19.65 -6.70
CA GLU A 2 2.71 -20.75 -5.89
C GLU A 2 3.91 -20.40 -4.99
N ASN A 3 4.53 -19.24 -5.14
CA ASN A 3 5.65 -18.85 -4.26
C ASN A 3 5.21 -17.99 -3.07
N LEU A 4 4.09 -17.25 -3.17
CA LEU A 4 3.64 -16.35 -2.09
C LEU A 4 3.07 -17.13 -0.91
N HIS A 5 2.31 -18.22 -1.14
CA HIS A 5 1.75 -19.05 -0.07
C HIS A 5 2.82 -19.73 0.82
N LYS A 6 4.06 -19.84 0.34
CA LYS A 6 5.18 -20.38 1.12
C LYS A 6 5.82 -19.33 2.03
N LEU A 7 5.59 -18.05 1.73
CA LEU A 7 6.24 -16.91 2.38
C LEU A 7 5.31 -16.21 3.38
N CYS A 8 4.00 -16.28 3.18
CA CYS A 8 2.99 -15.64 4.02
C CYS A 8 1.73 -16.50 4.12
N ASP A 9 1.06 -16.39 5.27
CA ASP A 9 -0.20 -17.08 5.57
C ASP A 9 -1.42 -16.28 5.05
N GLY A 10 -1.24 -14.97 4.85
CA GLY A 10 -2.25 -14.09 4.26
C GLY A 10 -1.63 -12.83 3.67
N ILE A 11 -2.43 -12.11 2.89
CA ILE A 11 -2.04 -10.84 2.26
C ILE A 11 -3.04 -9.78 2.71
N VAL A 12 -2.56 -8.62 3.15
CA VAL A 12 -3.41 -7.44 3.36
C VAL A 12 -3.02 -6.40 2.34
N VAL A 13 -3.96 -6.08 1.46
CA VAL A 13 -3.86 -4.95 0.54
C VAL A 13 -4.57 -3.77 1.19
N PHE A 14 -3.92 -2.62 1.27
CA PHE A 14 -4.48 -1.43 1.93
C PHE A 14 -4.14 -0.15 1.18
N ASP A 15 -4.90 0.89 1.49
CA ASP A 15 -4.74 2.25 0.99
C ASP A 15 -5.17 3.24 2.07
N THR A 16 -4.57 4.42 2.07
CA THR A 16 -4.92 5.51 2.99
C THR A 16 -5.22 6.80 2.24
N GLU A 17 -6.36 7.41 2.57
CA GLU A 17 -6.56 8.83 2.29
C GLU A 17 -6.06 9.65 3.48
N THR A 18 -5.44 10.79 3.17
CA THR A 18 -4.72 11.60 4.15
C THR A 18 -5.08 13.08 4.02
N SER A 19 -4.98 13.83 5.12
CA SER A 19 -5.24 15.28 5.13
C SER A 19 -4.18 16.10 4.39
N GLY A 20 -3.11 15.46 3.91
CA GLY A 20 -1.96 16.07 3.24
C GLY A 20 -0.84 15.06 3.02
N LEU A 21 0.32 15.49 2.53
CA LEU A 21 1.39 14.59 2.08
C LEU A 21 2.44 14.27 3.14
N SER A 22 2.42 14.93 4.30
CA SER A 22 3.44 14.79 5.34
C SER A 22 2.98 13.88 6.46
N PHE A 23 3.48 12.64 6.52
CA PHE A 23 3.18 11.72 7.62
C PHE A 23 3.56 12.25 9.03
N GLU A 24 4.39 13.31 9.13
CA GLU A 24 4.76 13.94 10.40
C GLU A 24 3.79 15.03 10.86
N HIS A 25 2.97 15.57 9.96
CA HIS A 25 2.14 16.75 10.21
C HIS A 25 0.67 16.58 9.82
N ASP A 26 0.41 15.69 8.88
CA ASP A 26 -0.89 15.32 8.35
C ASP A 26 -1.35 13.99 8.96
N GLU A 27 -2.62 13.69 8.76
CA GLU A 27 -3.28 12.54 9.38
C GLU A 27 -3.96 11.65 8.36
N ILE A 28 -4.03 10.35 8.65
CA ILE A 28 -4.96 9.44 7.96
C ILE A 28 -6.38 9.89 8.28
N ILE A 29 -7.21 9.97 7.23
CA ILE A 29 -8.63 10.35 7.26
C ILE A 29 -9.55 9.24 6.74
N GLU A 30 -9.03 8.29 5.96
CA GLU A 30 -9.68 7.03 5.61
C GLU A 30 -8.62 5.94 5.62
N PHE A 31 -8.93 4.79 6.21
CA PHE A 31 -8.13 3.58 6.11
C PHE A 31 -8.98 2.47 5.53
N SER A 32 -8.57 1.96 4.37
CA SER A 32 -9.21 0.80 3.75
C SER A 32 -8.25 -0.36 3.62
N ALA A 33 -8.77 -1.57 3.76
CA ALA A 33 -8.00 -2.78 3.58
C ALA A 33 -8.85 -3.97 3.13
N VAL A 34 -8.25 -4.85 2.35
CA VAL A 34 -8.78 -6.17 2.00
C VAL A 34 -7.80 -7.22 2.51
N ARG A 35 -8.29 -8.12 3.36
CA ARG A 35 -7.53 -9.30 3.79
C ARG A 35 -7.87 -10.48 2.90
N LEU A 36 -6.81 -11.08 2.36
CA LEU A 36 -6.86 -12.25 1.50
C LEU A 36 -6.19 -13.43 2.19
N GLU A 37 -6.79 -14.61 2.11
CA GLU A 37 -6.23 -15.86 2.64
C GLU A 37 -6.29 -16.98 1.59
N TRP A 38 -5.43 -17.99 1.75
CA TRP A 38 -5.41 -19.15 0.88
C TRP A 38 -6.49 -20.16 1.27
N ILE A 39 -7.54 -20.27 0.46
CA ILE A 39 -8.65 -21.22 0.65
C ILE A 39 -8.73 -22.11 -0.59
N GLY A 40 -8.53 -23.43 -0.41
CA GLY A 40 -8.54 -24.37 -1.53
C GLY A 40 -7.48 -24.09 -2.60
N GLY A 41 -6.33 -23.54 -2.20
CA GLY A 41 -5.24 -23.16 -3.10
C GLY A 41 -5.47 -21.86 -3.89
N LYS A 42 -6.57 -21.15 -3.63
CA LYS A 42 -6.88 -19.85 -4.23
C LYS A 42 -6.85 -18.75 -3.19
N LEU A 43 -6.56 -17.54 -3.65
CA LEU A 43 -6.53 -16.36 -2.80
C LEU A 43 -7.93 -15.76 -2.75
N GLU A 44 -8.59 -15.87 -1.61
CA GLU A 44 -9.97 -15.44 -1.40
C GLU A 44 -10.04 -14.27 -0.41
N THR A 45 -10.95 -13.33 -0.64
CA THR A 45 -11.24 -12.24 0.30
C THR A 45 -11.95 -12.80 1.52
N VAL A 46 -11.38 -12.57 2.70
CA VAL A 46 -11.96 -13.01 3.99
C VAL A 46 -12.42 -11.85 4.87
N ALA A 47 -11.93 -10.64 4.61
CA ALA A 47 -12.39 -9.43 5.27
C ALA A 47 -12.14 -8.20 4.40
N GLU A 48 -13.04 -7.22 4.50
CA GLU A 48 -12.86 -5.87 3.98
C GLU A 48 -13.07 -4.88 5.11
N VAL A 49 -12.33 -3.78 5.06
CA VAL A 49 -12.34 -2.68 6.02
C VAL A 49 -12.39 -1.40 5.22
N ASP A 50 -13.28 -0.49 5.62
CA ASP A 50 -13.39 0.88 5.09
C ASP A 50 -13.80 1.78 6.26
N GLU A 51 -12.82 2.44 6.88
CA GLU A 51 -13.03 3.22 8.11
C GLU A 51 -12.56 4.66 7.91
N PHE A 52 -13.47 5.61 8.13
CA PHE A 52 -13.08 7.01 8.30
C PHE A 52 -12.33 7.18 9.62
N VAL A 53 -11.32 8.03 9.63
CA VAL A 53 -10.48 8.26 10.80
C VAL A 53 -10.66 9.69 11.29
N ARG A 54 -11.13 9.85 12.53
CA ARG A 54 -11.34 11.17 13.12
C ARG A 54 -10.03 11.93 13.22
N MET A 55 -9.97 13.14 12.68
CA MET A 55 -8.80 14.01 12.79
C MET A 55 -8.57 14.46 14.23
N THR A 56 -7.30 14.73 14.57
CA THR A 56 -6.98 15.39 15.83
C THR A 56 -7.26 16.88 15.73
N ASN A 57 -7.99 17.39 16.72
CA ASN A 57 -8.45 18.79 16.82
C ASN A 57 -9.51 19.17 15.77
N ASP A 58 -10.14 20.33 15.94
CA ASP A 58 -11.12 20.91 15.01
C ASP A 58 -10.45 21.50 13.74
N ARG A 59 -9.38 20.85 13.25
CA ARG A 59 -8.70 21.25 12.01
C ARG A 59 -9.61 20.93 10.84
N ARG A 60 -9.74 21.88 9.91
CA ARG A 60 -10.47 21.67 8.66
C ARG A 60 -9.59 21.01 7.62
N LEU A 61 -10.17 20.07 6.88
CA LEU A 61 -9.57 19.50 5.69
C LEU A 61 -9.27 20.59 4.65
N PRO A 62 -8.08 20.57 4.03
CA PRO A 62 -7.82 21.45 2.90
C PRO A 62 -8.84 21.21 1.78
N PRO A 63 -9.40 22.25 1.13
CA PRO A 63 -10.42 22.09 0.09
C PRO A 63 -10.01 21.14 -1.05
N LYS A 64 -8.72 21.12 -1.39
CA LYS A 64 -8.17 20.21 -2.40
C LYS A 64 -8.27 18.73 -1.99
N ILE A 65 -8.14 18.40 -0.71
CA ILE A 65 -8.30 17.02 -0.23
C ILE A 65 -9.78 16.62 -0.32
N VAL A 66 -10.69 17.53 0.04
CA VAL A 66 -12.14 17.30 -0.11
C VAL A 66 -12.51 17.09 -1.59
N GLU A 67 -11.97 17.90 -2.50
CA GLU A 67 -12.20 17.76 -3.95
C GLU A 67 -11.69 16.43 -4.49
N LEU A 68 -10.52 15.98 -4.02
CA LEU A 68 -9.90 14.75 -4.49
C LEU A 68 -10.61 13.50 -3.96
N THR A 69 -10.94 13.47 -2.67
CA THR A 69 -11.40 12.25 -1.97
C THR A 69 -12.91 12.20 -1.76
N GLY A 70 -13.59 13.35 -1.86
CA GLY A 70 -14.99 13.51 -1.46
C GLY A 70 -15.24 13.48 0.05
N ILE A 71 -14.19 13.30 0.87
CA ILE A 71 -14.30 13.23 2.34
C ILE A 71 -14.45 14.63 2.92
N THR A 72 -15.44 14.83 3.78
CA THR A 72 -15.73 16.12 4.42
C THR A 72 -15.42 16.12 5.91
N ASP A 73 -15.21 17.33 6.48
CA ASP A 73 -15.04 17.51 7.93
C ASP A 73 -16.21 16.90 8.72
N GLU A 74 -17.44 17.01 8.20
CA GLU A 74 -18.65 16.47 8.83
C GLU A 74 -18.64 14.94 8.86
N MET A 75 -18.21 14.29 7.77
CA MET A 75 -18.07 12.83 7.73
C MET A 75 -17.05 12.34 8.75
N LEU A 76 -15.89 12.99 8.84
CA LEU A 76 -14.86 12.62 9.82
C LEU A 76 -15.31 12.83 11.27
N LEU A 77 -16.10 13.87 11.53
CA LEU A 77 -16.63 14.15 12.86
C LEU A 77 -17.71 13.13 13.27
N THR A 78 -18.61 12.80 12.36
CA THR A 78 -19.81 12.00 12.66
C THR A 78 -19.62 10.49 12.49
N GLN A 79 -18.76 10.07 11.57
CA GLN A 79 -18.52 8.66 11.21
C GLN A 79 -17.11 8.20 11.56
N GLY A 80 -16.16 9.13 11.70
CA GLY A 80 -14.76 8.79 11.95
C GLY A 80 -14.53 8.10 13.30
N VAL A 81 -13.82 6.98 13.26
CA VAL A 81 -13.39 6.24 14.45
C VAL A 81 -12.11 6.84 15.05
N GLY A 82 -11.85 6.53 16.32
CA GLY A 82 -10.66 7.01 17.03
C GLY A 82 -9.37 6.32 16.57
N LYS A 83 -8.23 7.01 16.70
CA LYS A 83 -6.90 6.49 16.34
C LYS A 83 -6.56 5.17 17.05
N GLN A 84 -6.97 5.02 18.31
CA GLN A 84 -6.79 3.78 19.08
C GLN A 84 -7.53 2.59 18.44
N GLN A 85 -8.76 2.81 17.98
CA GLN A 85 -9.56 1.78 17.32
C GLN A 85 -8.94 1.36 15.98
N ILE A 86 -8.37 2.31 15.22
CA ILE A 86 -7.58 1.97 14.02
C ILE A 86 -6.35 1.14 14.39
N CYS A 87 -5.61 1.49 15.45
CA CYS A 87 -4.46 0.67 15.89
C CYS A 87 -4.87 -0.77 16.25
N GLU A 88 -6.00 -0.94 16.92
CA GLU A 88 -6.56 -2.27 17.26
C GLU A 88 -6.97 -3.04 16.02
N LEU A 89 -7.59 -2.37 15.05
CA LEU A 89 -7.94 -2.94 13.76
C LEU A 89 -6.71 -3.40 12.97
N LEU A 90 -5.66 -2.57 12.91
CA LEU A 90 -4.38 -2.93 12.29
C LEU A 90 -3.75 -4.16 12.98
N ALA A 91 -3.81 -4.25 14.31
CA ALA A 91 -3.32 -5.42 15.04
C ALA A 91 -4.10 -6.71 14.70
N GLN A 92 -5.40 -6.60 14.41
CA GLN A 92 -6.23 -7.73 13.99
C GLN A 92 -5.97 -8.14 12.52
N LEU A 93 -5.71 -7.17 11.65
CA LEU A 93 -5.42 -7.39 10.24
C LEU A 93 -4.01 -7.94 10.01
N PHE A 94 -3.01 -7.39 10.70
CA PHE A 94 -1.58 -7.68 10.50
C PHE A 94 -1.11 -8.83 11.41
N LYS A 95 -1.79 -9.97 11.33
CA LYS A 95 -1.41 -11.21 12.01
C LYS A 95 0.01 -11.65 11.60
N PRO A 96 0.73 -12.45 12.40
CA PRO A 96 2.05 -12.97 11.99
C PRO A 96 2.04 -13.56 10.58
N LYS A 97 3.15 -13.39 9.84
CA LYS A 97 3.30 -13.85 8.45
C LYS A 97 2.25 -13.29 7.48
N THR A 98 1.89 -12.02 7.62
CA THR A 98 1.02 -11.31 6.68
C THR A 98 1.86 -10.46 5.72
N LEU A 99 1.68 -10.64 4.41
CA LEU A 99 2.30 -9.76 3.41
C LEU A 99 1.50 -8.44 3.33
N LEU A 100 2.18 -7.32 3.58
CA LEU A 100 1.61 -5.98 3.51
C LEU A 100 1.80 -5.42 2.09
N CYS A 101 0.70 -5.19 1.39
CA CYS A 101 0.68 -4.73 0.00
C CYS A 101 -0.02 -3.38 -0.14
N ALA A 102 0.54 -2.49 -0.95
CA ALA A 102 -0.12 -1.25 -1.38
C ALA A 102 0.46 -0.79 -2.74
N TYR A 103 -0.25 0.08 -3.44
CA TYR A 103 0.23 0.69 -4.67
C TYR A 103 0.93 2.02 -4.32
N ASN A 104 2.26 2.08 -4.37
CA ASN A 104 3.10 3.10 -3.73
C ASN A 104 3.20 2.94 -2.20
N ALA A 105 3.46 1.71 -1.76
CA ALA A 105 3.39 1.31 -0.35
C ALA A 105 4.23 2.14 0.63
N GLN A 106 5.31 2.78 0.16
CA GLN A 106 6.14 3.68 0.96
C GLN A 106 5.31 4.79 1.63
N PHE A 107 4.32 5.34 0.93
CA PHE A 107 3.50 6.44 1.45
C PHE A 107 2.63 5.96 2.61
N ASP A 108 1.79 4.97 2.38
CA ASP A 108 0.85 4.42 3.36
C ASP A 108 1.57 3.85 4.57
N LEU A 109 2.66 3.11 4.36
CA LEU A 109 3.45 2.52 5.45
C LEU A 109 4.05 3.59 6.38
N LEU A 110 4.44 4.76 5.88
CA LEU A 110 4.95 5.85 6.72
C LEU A 110 3.84 6.49 7.56
N PHE A 111 2.65 6.67 6.99
CA PHE A 111 1.47 7.14 7.73
C PHE A 111 1.06 6.13 8.81
N LEU A 112 0.96 4.85 8.47
CA LEU A 112 0.65 3.79 9.44
C LEU A 112 1.73 3.68 10.53
N TYR A 113 3.01 3.80 10.17
CA TYR A 113 4.11 3.79 11.15
C TYR A 113 3.98 4.95 12.14
N HIS A 114 3.70 6.16 11.66
CA HIS A 114 3.55 7.33 12.53
C HIS A 114 2.32 7.21 13.44
N LEU A 115 1.19 6.73 12.90
CA LEU A 115 -0.02 6.43 13.67
C LEU A 115 0.27 5.43 14.79
N LEU A 116 0.87 4.29 14.45
CA LEU A 116 1.19 3.22 15.40
C LEU A 116 2.26 3.63 16.41
N GLN A 117 3.24 4.45 16.01
CA GLN A 117 4.25 4.96 16.95
C GLN A 117 3.62 5.82 18.05
N LYS A 118 2.58 6.59 17.72
CA LYS A 118 1.94 7.55 18.63
C LYS A 118 0.79 6.93 19.44
N HIS A 119 0.04 6.00 18.84
CA HIS A 119 -1.23 5.50 19.38
C HIS A 119 -1.30 3.97 19.49
N GLY A 120 -0.26 3.23 19.13
CA GLY A 120 -0.30 1.77 19.08
C GLY A 120 1.07 1.12 19.23
N ASP A 121 1.32 0.08 18.43
CA ASP A 121 2.61 -0.62 18.41
C ASP A 121 3.21 -0.67 17.00
N ALA A 122 4.23 0.14 16.76
CA ALA A 122 4.92 0.19 15.47
C ALA A 122 5.66 -1.11 15.10
N ARG A 123 5.88 -2.03 16.06
CA ARG A 123 6.47 -3.35 15.78
C ARG A 123 5.60 -4.19 14.86
N LEU A 124 4.28 -3.93 14.82
CA LEU A 124 3.34 -4.58 13.90
C LEU A 124 3.75 -4.48 12.43
N LEU A 125 4.41 -3.39 12.03
CA LEU A 125 4.90 -3.22 10.66
C LEU A 125 6.28 -3.83 10.47
N LYS A 126 7.12 -3.85 11.51
CA LYS A 126 8.53 -4.25 11.39
C LYS A 126 8.68 -5.71 10.98
N ASP A 127 7.85 -6.57 11.55
CA ASP A 127 7.99 -8.04 11.42
C ASP A 127 7.29 -8.61 10.18
N GLN A 128 6.64 -7.76 9.38
CA GLN A 128 5.86 -8.17 8.22
C GLN A 128 6.60 -7.89 6.92
N PRO A 129 6.62 -8.84 5.96
CA PRO A 129 7.13 -8.57 4.63
C PRO A 129 6.25 -7.53 3.92
N LYS A 130 6.86 -6.71 3.06
CA LYS A 130 6.18 -5.62 2.35
C LYS A 130 6.32 -5.77 0.84
N LEU A 131 5.27 -5.44 0.09
CA LEU A 131 5.29 -5.44 -1.36
C LEU A 131 4.71 -4.12 -1.89
N ASP A 132 5.53 -3.37 -2.63
CA ASP A 132 5.08 -2.20 -3.35
C ASP A 132 4.72 -2.55 -4.80
N LEU A 133 3.43 -2.50 -5.13
CA LEU A 133 2.94 -2.87 -6.46
C LEU A 133 3.30 -1.83 -7.53
N LEU A 134 3.58 -0.58 -7.14
CA LEU A 134 4.11 0.43 -8.06
C LEU A 134 5.51 0.03 -8.54
N THR A 135 6.37 -0.43 -7.64
CA THR A 135 7.69 -0.95 -7.98
C THR A 135 7.60 -2.08 -9.01
N VAL A 136 6.68 -3.04 -8.81
CA VAL A 136 6.46 -4.14 -9.77
C VAL A 136 5.96 -3.59 -11.11
N TYR A 137 4.98 -2.68 -11.09
CA TYR A 137 4.39 -2.10 -12.30
C TYR A 137 5.42 -1.39 -13.19
N LYS A 138 6.33 -0.64 -12.57
CA LYS A 138 7.41 0.09 -13.26
C LYS A 138 8.40 -0.78 -14.02
N ASP A 139 8.51 -2.06 -13.68
CA ASP A 139 9.30 -3.02 -14.44
C ASP A 139 8.51 -3.66 -15.60
N ARG A 140 7.18 -3.56 -15.57
CA ARG A 140 6.28 -4.23 -16.51
C ARG A 140 5.73 -3.31 -17.59
N ARG A 141 5.58 -2.01 -17.29
CA ARG A 141 5.01 -1.03 -18.21
C ARG A 141 5.79 0.28 -18.19
N ALA A 142 5.79 0.97 -19.33
CA ALA A 142 6.34 2.31 -19.45
C ALA A 142 5.47 3.33 -18.70
N TYR A 143 6.03 4.53 -18.45
CA TYR A 143 5.28 5.65 -17.89
C TYR A 143 4.04 5.98 -18.75
N PRO A 144 2.89 6.37 -18.19
CA PRO A 144 2.61 6.73 -16.79
C PRO A 144 2.33 5.56 -15.83
N HIS A 145 2.59 5.79 -14.53
CA HIS A 145 2.61 4.75 -13.49
C HIS A 145 1.57 4.93 -12.37
N LYS A 146 0.48 5.66 -12.59
CA LYS A 146 -0.61 5.73 -11.61
C LYS A 146 -1.40 4.42 -11.60
N LEU A 147 -2.14 4.15 -10.51
CA LEU A 147 -2.99 2.96 -10.40
C LEU A 147 -3.98 2.87 -11.57
N CYS A 148 -4.61 3.98 -11.97
CA CYS A 148 -5.49 4.02 -13.14
C CYS A 148 -4.82 3.56 -14.45
N ASN A 149 -3.51 3.79 -14.61
CA ASN A 149 -2.77 3.29 -15.77
C ASN A 149 -2.56 1.78 -15.67
N ALA A 150 -2.30 1.24 -14.49
CA ALA A 150 -2.23 -0.21 -14.30
C ALA A 150 -3.58 -0.88 -14.59
N ILE A 151 -4.69 -0.31 -14.10
CA ILE A 151 -6.05 -0.78 -14.38
C ILE A 151 -6.28 -0.84 -15.90
N GLU A 152 -5.92 0.21 -16.63
CA GLU A 152 -6.06 0.28 -18.09
C GLU A 152 -5.18 -0.76 -18.81
N GLN A 153 -3.89 -0.84 -18.45
CA GLN A 153 -2.93 -1.74 -19.11
C GLN A 153 -3.20 -3.23 -18.85
N TYR A 154 -3.93 -3.56 -17.79
CA TYR A 154 -4.38 -4.93 -17.52
C TYR A 154 -5.83 -5.20 -17.97
N GLY A 155 -6.52 -4.24 -18.58
CA GLY A 155 -7.88 -4.42 -19.08
C GLY A 155 -8.92 -4.62 -17.97
N LEU A 156 -8.78 -3.90 -16.85
CA LEU A 156 -9.61 -4.07 -15.65
C LEU A 156 -10.70 -3.00 -15.50
N GLN A 157 -10.87 -2.09 -16.47
CA GLN A 157 -11.79 -0.95 -16.38
C GLN A 157 -13.25 -1.35 -16.13
N ASP A 158 -13.68 -2.51 -16.65
CA ASP A 158 -15.05 -3.02 -16.48
C ASP A 158 -15.25 -3.76 -15.13
N LYS A 159 -14.18 -3.95 -14.35
CA LYS A 159 -14.19 -4.75 -13.12
C LYS A 159 -13.99 -3.93 -11.86
N VAL A 160 -13.31 -2.79 -11.95
CA VAL A 160 -12.89 -2.00 -10.79
C VAL A 160 -13.17 -0.52 -11.01
N CYS A 161 -13.40 0.20 -9.91
CA CYS A 161 -13.52 1.65 -9.90
C CYS A 161 -12.22 2.27 -9.34
N ASN A 162 -11.81 3.44 -9.82
CA ASN A 162 -10.75 4.27 -9.23
C ASN A 162 -11.37 5.66 -8.98
N SER A 163 -11.99 5.79 -7.82
CA SER A 163 -12.81 6.96 -7.46
C SER A 163 -12.11 7.90 -6.48
N HIS A 164 -10.87 7.60 -6.07
CA HIS A 164 -10.20 8.23 -4.92
C HIS A 164 -10.95 8.06 -3.59
N ARG A 165 -11.68 6.95 -3.49
CA ARG A 165 -12.10 6.35 -2.22
C ARG A 165 -11.18 5.19 -1.93
N ALA A 166 -10.63 5.12 -0.72
CA ALA A 166 -9.61 4.15 -0.38
C ALA A 166 -10.08 2.70 -0.66
N ILE A 167 -11.34 2.37 -0.39
CA ILE A 167 -11.86 1.00 -0.60
C ILE A 167 -11.91 0.59 -2.08
N ASP A 168 -12.25 1.53 -2.97
CA ASP A 168 -12.29 1.26 -4.42
C ASP A 168 -10.86 1.05 -4.94
N ASP A 169 -9.92 1.88 -4.49
CA ASP A 169 -8.50 1.77 -4.85
C ASP A 169 -7.85 0.50 -4.27
N VAL A 170 -8.23 0.05 -3.08
CA VAL A 170 -7.81 -1.27 -2.54
C VAL A 170 -8.33 -2.41 -3.41
N ARG A 171 -9.62 -2.42 -3.75
CA ARG A 171 -10.20 -3.46 -4.61
C ARG A 171 -9.55 -3.47 -5.99
N ALA A 172 -9.29 -2.30 -6.57
CA ALA A 172 -8.53 -2.17 -7.80
C ALA A 172 -7.11 -2.73 -7.68
N THR A 173 -6.44 -2.40 -6.57
CA THR A 173 -5.07 -2.87 -6.29
C THR A 173 -5.00 -4.39 -6.12
N VAL A 174 -6.01 -5.01 -5.51
CA VAL A 174 -6.14 -6.49 -5.42
C VAL A 174 -6.19 -7.12 -6.81
N GLU A 175 -7.02 -6.60 -7.71
CA GLU A 175 -7.17 -7.14 -9.07
C GLU A 175 -5.91 -6.89 -9.92
N VAL A 176 -5.27 -5.72 -9.77
CA VAL A 176 -3.97 -5.43 -10.39
C VAL A 176 -2.90 -6.41 -9.89
N MET A 177 -2.83 -6.69 -8.59
CA MET A 177 -1.89 -7.67 -8.03
C MET A 177 -2.14 -9.08 -8.59
N LYS A 178 -3.40 -9.51 -8.69
CA LYS A 178 -3.76 -10.81 -9.28
C LYS A 178 -3.36 -10.88 -10.76
N ALA A 179 -3.65 -9.82 -11.54
CA ALA A 179 -3.26 -9.72 -12.94
C ALA A 179 -1.73 -9.76 -13.11
N MET A 180 -1.01 -9.06 -12.25
CA MET A 180 0.45 -9.12 -12.22
C MET A 180 0.95 -10.54 -11.94
N CYS A 181 0.38 -11.23 -10.95
CA CYS A 181 0.80 -12.59 -10.63
C CYS A 181 0.49 -13.60 -11.76
N ALA A 182 -0.59 -13.37 -12.51
CA ALA A 182 -0.97 -14.17 -13.67
C ALA A 182 -0.04 -13.92 -14.89
N GLU A 183 0.35 -12.67 -15.13
CA GLU A 183 1.32 -12.32 -16.19
C GLU A 183 2.71 -12.93 -15.92
N CYS A 184 3.21 -12.80 -14.68
CA CYS A 184 4.48 -13.38 -14.26
C CYS A 184 4.46 -13.70 -12.76
N SER A 185 4.79 -14.94 -12.41
CA SER A 185 4.81 -15.42 -11.02
C SER A 185 6.12 -15.08 -10.29
N ASP A 186 6.50 -13.81 -10.32
CA ASP A 186 7.76 -13.27 -9.76
C ASP A 186 7.58 -12.27 -8.62
N LEU A 187 6.34 -12.01 -8.15
CA LEU A 187 6.08 -11.05 -7.07
C LEU A 187 6.91 -11.31 -5.79
N ALA A 188 7.21 -12.58 -5.50
CA ALA A 188 8.06 -12.95 -4.36
C ALA A 188 9.47 -12.34 -4.43
N CYS A 189 10.00 -12.08 -5.63
CA CYS A 189 11.30 -11.44 -5.84
C CYS A 189 11.29 -9.94 -5.52
N TYR A 190 10.12 -9.33 -5.37
CA TYR A 190 9.94 -7.91 -5.04
C TYR A 190 9.60 -7.66 -3.56
N ILE A 191 9.49 -8.71 -2.76
CA ILE A 191 9.24 -8.57 -1.32
C ILE A 191 10.41 -7.83 -0.67
N ASP A 192 10.07 -6.82 0.13
CA ASP A 192 11.00 -5.92 0.82
C ASP A 192 12.00 -5.24 -0.13
N LEU A 193 11.61 -5.04 -1.40
CA LEU A 193 12.41 -4.37 -2.42
C LEU A 193 11.62 -3.24 -3.08
N PHE A 194 11.95 -1.98 -2.74
CA PHE A 194 11.27 -0.81 -3.27
C PHE A 194 12.14 -0.04 -4.27
N GLY A 195 11.54 0.33 -5.40
CA GLY A 195 12.14 1.20 -6.39
C GLY A 195 12.00 2.68 -6.00
N TYR A 196 13.01 3.50 -6.27
CA TYR A 196 12.91 4.95 -6.10
C TYR A 196 13.52 5.72 -7.27
N ASN A 197 13.04 6.95 -7.52
CA ASN A 197 13.61 7.78 -8.57
C ASN A 197 14.93 8.41 -8.10
N LYS A 198 16.04 8.10 -8.77
CA LYS A 198 17.39 8.59 -8.40
C LYS A 198 17.48 10.11 -8.29
N LYS A 199 16.72 10.86 -9.10
CA LYS A 199 16.71 12.33 -9.10
C LYS A 199 16.10 12.92 -7.82
N TYR A 200 15.06 12.27 -7.30
CA TYR A 200 14.29 12.77 -6.15
C TYR A 200 14.64 12.06 -4.83
N GLY A 201 15.32 10.91 -4.89
CA GLY A 201 15.62 10.09 -3.73
C GLY A 201 14.42 9.24 -3.30
N VAL A 202 14.52 8.67 -2.10
CA VAL A 202 13.42 7.93 -1.47
C VAL A 202 12.45 8.95 -0.87
N SER A 203 11.15 8.78 -1.09
CA SER A 203 10.12 9.62 -0.47
C SER A 203 10.05 9.35 1.03
N GLY A 204 10.17 10.39 1.86
CA GLY A 204 10.11 10.26 3.32
C GLY A 204 11.29 9.49 3.93
N LYS A 205 11.05 8.84 5.08
CA LYS A 205 12.07 8.05 5.78
C LYS A 205 12.19 6.65 5.18
N ARG A 206 13.42 6.11 5.14
CA ARG A 206 13.64 4.72 4.74
C ARG A 206 13.06 3.77 5.80
N ILE A 207 12.34 2.76 5.34
CA ILE A 207 11.88 1.65 6.16
C ILE A 207 13.04 0.67 6.30
N SER A 208 13.50 0.40 7.52
CA SER A 208 14.73 -0.37 7.77
C SER A 208 14.66 -1.81 7.29
N SER A 209 13.47 -2.40 7.23
CA SER A 209 13.27 -3.76 6.70
C SER A 209 13.23 -3.81 5.17
N VAL A 210 13.28 -2.66 4.47
CA VAL A 210 13.13 -2.57 3.02
C VAL A 210 14.45 -2.20 2.36
N ARG A 211 14.82 -2.95 1.34
CA ARG A 211 15.91 -2.61 0.44
C ARG A 211 15.41 -1.63 -0.63
N TYR A 212 16.14 -0.54 -0.84
CA TYR A 212 15.80 0.44 -1.86
C TYR A 212 16.82 0.43 -3.02
N VAL A 213 16.33 0.36 -4.25
CA VAL A 213 17.16 0.37 -5.46
C VAL A 213 16.67 1.46 -6.42
N PRO A 214 17.57 2.24 -7.05
CA PRO A 214 17.17 3.20 -8.06
C PRO A 214 16.40 2.54 -9.22
N GLN A 215 15.22 3.07 -9.53
CA GLN A 215 14.35 2.58 -10.59
C GLN A 215 13.84 3.74 -11.44
N GLY A 216 14.20 3.73 -12.72
CA GLY A 216 13.81 4.74 -13.71
C GLY A 216 12.38 4.55 -14.24
N PHE A 217 12.07 5.27 -15.31
CA PHE A 217 10.81 5.08 -16.06
C PHE A 217 10.95 4.06 -17.20
N GLU A 218 12.18 3.83 -17.65
CA GLU A 218 12.52 2.82 -18.66
C GLU A 218 13.49 1.83 -18.00
N ASN A 219 13.04 0.59 -17.83
CA ASN A 219 13.82 -0.48 -17.22
C ASN A 219 14.11 -1.54 -18.29
N THR A 220 15.39 -1.71 -18.63
CA THR A 220 15.84 -2.82 -19.50
C THR A 220 16.09 -4.12 -18.73
N VAL A 221 16.15 -4.05 -17.40
CA VAL A 221 16.46 -5.14 -16.47
C VAL A 221 15.54 -4.99 -15.26
N LYS A 222 15.03 -6.10 -14.71
CA LYS A 222 14.12 -6.07 -13.57
C LYS A 222 14.85 -5.60 -12.31
N LEU A 223 14.12 -4.95 -11.41
CA LEU A 223 14.71 -4.33 -10.22
C LEU A 223 15.38 -5.36 -9.31
N TYR A 224 14.80 -6.56 -9.17
CA TYR A 224 15.39 -7.62 -8.35
C TYR A 224 16.69 -8.20 -8.95
N GLU A 225 16.86 -8.15 -10.27
CA GLU A 225 18.11 -8.53 -10.94
C GLU A 225 19.19 -7.49 -10.66
N LYS A 226 18.85 -6.19 -10.80
CA LYS A 226 19.74 -5.08 -10.40
C LYS A 226 20.12 -5.14 -8.93
N ALA A 227 19.19 -5.56 -8.06
CA ALA A 227 19.44 -5.73 -6.64
C ALA A 227 20.43 -6.87 -6.36
N ALA A 228 20.36 -7.98 -7.11
CA ALA A 228 21.30 -9.09 -6.94
C ALA A 228 22.76 -8.69 -7.27
N GLU A 229 22.96 -7.75 -8.19
CA GLU A 229 24.28 -7.29 -8.64
C GLU A 229 24.95 -6.27 -7.70
N GLN A 230 24.19 -5.63 -6.83
CA GLN A 230 24.73 -4.65 -5.86
C GLN A 230 24.99 -5.36 -4.53
N PRO A 231 26.25 -5.46 -4.06
CA PRO A 231 26.53 -5.99 -2.73
C PRO A 231 25.79 -5.14 -1.69
N SER A 232 25.14 -5.81 -0.75
CA SER A 232 24.52 -5.19 0.42
C SER A 232 25.61 -4.56 1.28
N TYR A 233 25.87 -3.26 1.08
CA TYR A 233 26.58 -2.46 2.06
C TYR A 233 25.61 -2.22 3.21
N LEU A 234 25.83 -2.97 4.30
CA LEU A 234 25.28 -2.73 5.64
C LEU A 234 25.73 -1.37 6.15
#